data_AF-A0A183PZV9-F1
#
_entry.id   AF-A0A183PZV9-F1
#
_cell.length_a   1.000
_cell.length_b   1.000
_cell.length_c   1.000
_cell.angle_alpha   90.00
_cell.angle_beta   90.00
_cell.angle_gamma   90.00
#
_symmetry.space_group_name_H-M   'P 1'
#
loop_
_entity.id
_entity.type
_entity.pdbx_description
1 polymer ?
#
loop_
_entity_poly.entity_id
_entity_poly.type
_entity_poly.pdbx_seq_one_letter_code
_entity_poly.pdbx_strand_id
1 'polypeptide(L)'
;MREENSAPLKMPPLTCTQKMSICKQLALGMDYLAHMHCVHRDLAARNVLLTQGLEVKISSLGLARDVYANEYYRLPNTEQFIPLRWFAPELIHEITTNTTMNTTARHVSLCNGHENKSLKQLANPAIPYSTQSDVWAFGILVCEVFSLAALPLARLSDQEIIVAGQRTAMLLNNTSGFTKSKLNTTDSSPLKPDLVADIPSELGNLLNRCWSPTPQHRPTFSEIAIIIRDLAAS
;
A
#
# COMPACT_ATOMS: atom_id res chain seq x y z
N MET A 1 18.14 21.88 -40.49
CA MET A 1 18.74 20.55 -40.22
C MET A 1 18.75 20.30 -38.72
N ARG A 2 17.70 19.65 -38.22
CA ARG A 2 17.77 18.64 -37.14
C ARG A 2 16.64 17.68 -37.47
N GLU A 3 17.03 16.43 -37.74
CA GLU A 3 16.18 15.38 -38.25
C GLU A 3 15.09 15.04 -37.23
N GLU A 4 13.83 15.32 -37.59
CA GLU A 4 12.68 14.62 -37.05
C GLU A 4 12.68 13.21 -37.65
N ASN A 5 13.42 12.28 -37.05
CA ASN A 5 13.30 10.88 -37.43
C ASN A 5 13.63 9.91 -36.29
N SER A 6 13.21 10.21 -35.06
CA SER A 6 13.04 9.16 -34.05
C SER A 6 11.60 8.69 -34.09
N ALA A 7 11.33 7.61 -34.83
CA ALA A 7 10.11 6.83 -34.64
C ALA A 7 9.93 6.62 -33.12
N PRO A 8 8.72 6.77 -32.56
CA PRO A 8 8.51 6.54 -31.14
C PRO A 8 9.05 5.15 -30.82
N LEU A 9 10.00 5.07 -29.88
CA LEU A 9 10.57 3.81 -29.42
C LEU A 9 9.41 2.93 -28.95
N LYS A 10 8.92 2.04 -29.83
CA LYS A 10 7.96 1.01 -29.48
C LYS A 10 8.72 -0.02 -28.67
N MET A 11 8.85 0.24 -27.37
CA MET A 11 9.38 -0.77 -26.46
C MET A 11 8.39 -1.93 -26.45
N PRO A 12 8.85 -3.18 -26.70
CA PRO A 12 8.00 -4.34 -26.58
C PRO A 12 7.50 -4.46 -25.13
N PRO A 13 6.30 -5.04 -24.90
CA PRO A 13 5.82 -5.33 -23.56
C PRO A 13 6.81 -6.17 -22.76
N LEU A 14 6.86 -5.94 -21.45
CA LEU A 14 7.72 -6.72 -20.56
C LEU A 14 7.31 -8.20 -20.55
N THR A 15 8.28 -9.08 -20.77
CA THR A 15 8.08 -10.53 -20.62
C THR A 15 7.89 -10.93 -19.17
N CYS A 16 7.34 -12.12 -18.92
CA CYS A 16 7.21 -12.64 -17.55
C CYS A 16 8.57 -12.71 -16.83
N THR A 17 9.63 -13.16 -17.53
CA THR A 17 10.99 -13.20 -16.98
C THR A 17 11.51 -11.81 -16.60
N GLN A 18 11.22 -10.78 -17.41
CA GLN A 18 11.59 -9.39 -17.08
C GLN A 18 10.81 -8.88 -15.86
N LYS A 19 9.51 -9.15 -15.78
CA LYS A 19 8.67 -8.82 -14.62
C LYS A 19 9.20 -9.51 -13.34
N MET A 20 9.55 -10.79 -13.42
CA MET A 20 10.15 -11.54 -12.30
C MET A 20 11.51 -10.96 -11.87
N SER A 21 12.35 -10.55 -12.83
CA SER A 21 13.62 -9.87 -12.53
C SER A 21 13.41 -8.54 -11.82
N ILE A 22 12.41 -7.76 -12.23
CA ILE A 22 12.03 -6.51 -11.55
C ILE A 22 11.57 -6.80 -10.12
N CYS A 23 10.67 -7.78 -9.91
CA CYS A 23 10.20 -8.18 -8.58
C CYS A 23 11.35 -8.63 -7.67
N LYS A 24 12.34 -9.35 -8.22
CA LYS A 24 13.55 -9.77 -7.49
C LYS A 24 14.38 -8.56 -7.02
N GLN A 25 14.64 -7.61 -7.91
CA GLN A 25 15.39 -6.40 -7.56
C GLN A 25 14.65 -5.55 -6.52
N LEU A 26 13.32 -5.42 -6.64
CA LEU A 26 12.49 -4.75 -5.64
C LEU A 26 12.57 -5.43 -4.27
N ALA A 27 12.49 -6.76 -4.23
CA ALA A 27 12.58 -7.51 -2.97
C ALA A 27 13.94 -7.31 -2.28
N LEU A 28 15.03 -7.37 -3.05
CA LEU A 28 16.39 -7.11 -2.53
C LEU A 28 16.54 -5.67 -2.02
N GLY A 29 15.98 -4.69 -2.73
CA GLY A 29 16.01 -3.29 -2.30
C GLY A 29 15.23 -3.07 -1.00
N MET A 30 14.03 -3.64 -0.88
CA MET A 30 13.24 -3.53 0.35
C MET A 30 13.82 -4.33 1.51
N ASP A 31 14.48 -5.46 1.23
CA ASP A 31 15.23 -6.21 2.24
C ASP A 31 16.37 -5.36 2.82
N TYR A 32 17.13 -4.68 1.95
CA TYR A 32 18.14 -3.72 2.40
C TYR A 32 17.55 -2.60 3.26
N LEU A 33 16.45 -1.97 2.83
CA LEU A 33 15.80 -0.92 3.61
C LEU A 33 15.32 -1.42 4.98
N ALA A 34 14.73 -2.61 5.04
CA ALA A 34 14.28 -3.23 6.28
C ALA A 34 15.44 -3.48 7.27
N HIS A 35 16.58 -3.99 6.78
CA HIS A 35 17.79 -4.17 7.57
C HIS A 35 18.39 -2.86 8.09
N MET A 36 18.21 -1.76 7.35
CA MET A 36 18.59 -0.41 7.77
C MET A 36 17.54 0.25 8.68
N HIS A 37 16.51 -0.49 9.12
CA HIS A 37 15.38 0.03 9.90
C HIS A 37 14.65 1.19 9.20
N CYS A 38 14.68 1.21 7.86
CA CYS A 38 14.01 2.21 7.04
C CYS A 38 12.66 1.67 6.56
N VAL A 39 11.58 2.37 6.92
CA VAL A 39 10.23 2.10 6.44
C VAL A 39 9.93 3.07 5.29
N HIS A 40 9.56 2.55 4.13
CA HIS A 40 9.35 3.31 2.89
C HIS A 40 8.06 4.14 2.93
N ARG A 41 6.96 3.58 3.46
CA ARG A 41 5.65 4.25 3.70
C ARG A 41 4.83 4.62 2.46
N ASP A 42 5.44 4.64 1.29
CA ASP A 42 4.80 4.95 0.00
C ASP A 42 5.33 4.04 -1.13
N LEU A 43 5.40 2.74 -0.88
CA LEU A 43 5.91 1.78 -1.86
C LEU A 43 4.84 1.52 -2.95
N ALA A 44 5.11 1.96 -4.17
CA ALA A 44 4.20 1.88 -5.32
C ALA A 44 4.98 2.02 -6.64
N ALA A 45 4.40 1.64 -7.78
CA ALA A 45 5.12 1.64 -9.06
C ALA A 45 5.59 3.05 -9.47
N ARG A 46 4.82 4.10 -9.15
CA ARG A 46 5.20 5.51 -9.35
C ARG A 46 6.50 5.92 -8.64
N ASN A 47 6.89 5.19 -7.60
CA ASN A 47 8.08 5.43 -6.79
C ASN A 47 9.23 4.47 -7.16
N VAL A 48 9.10 3.72 -8.25
CA VAL A 48 10.12 2.84 -8.79
C VAL A 48 10.68 3.43 -10.09
N LEU A 49 12.00 3.63 -10.14
CA LEU A 49 12.69 4.07 -11.34
C LEU A 49 13.28 2.86 -12.05
N LEU A 50 13.12 2.81 -13.37
CA LEU A 50 13.71 1.79 -14.24
C LEU A 50 14.72 2.45 -15.19
N THR A 51 15.91 1.85 -15.32
CA THR A 51 16.87 2.23 -16.35
C THR A 51 16.54 1.56 -17.69
N GLN A 52 17.22 1.96 -18.77
CA GLN A 52 17.10 1.30 -20.08
C GLN A 52 17.44 -0.20 -20.02
N GLY A 53 18.30 -0.62 -19.07
CA GLY A 53 18.66 -2.01 -18.83
C GLY A 53 17.69 -2.77 -17.91
N LEU A 54 16.55 -2.17 -17.54
CA LEU A 54 15.61 -2.71 -16.55
C LEU A 54 16.23 -2.89 -15.15
N GLU A 55 17.20 -2.04 -14.80
CA GLU A 55 17.68 -1.94 -13.42
C GLU A 55 16.70 -1.11 -12.60
N VAL A 56 16.36 -1.62 -11.42
CA VAL A 56 15.37 -1.04 -10.51
C VAL A 56 16.05 -0.16 -9.47
N LYS A 57 15.51 1.04 -9.24
CA LYS A 57 15.85 1.89 -8.09
C LYS A 57 14.58 2.31 -7.36
N ILE A 58 14.48 1.93 -6.08
CA ILE A 58 13.40 2.35 -5.20
C ILE A 58 13.67 3.80 -4.79
N SER A 59 12.70 4.68 -4.99
CA SER A 59 12.80 6.10 -4.70
C SER A 59 11.68 6.56 -3.77
N SER A 60 11.93 7.63 -3.01
CA SER A 60 10.96 8.22 -2.09
C SER A 60 10.55 9.63 -2.52
N LEU A 61 10.45 9.87 -3.84
CA LEU A 61 10.26 11.22 -4.37
C LEU A 61 8.83 11.73 -4.10
N GLY A 62 8.66 12.44 -2.98
CA GLY A 62 7.48 13.28 -2.71
C GLY A 62 7.30 14.47 -3.67
N LEU A 63 8.20 14.62 -4.65
CA LEU A 63 8.24 15.70 -5.64
C LEU A 63 7.31 15.47 -6.85
N ALA A 64 6.86 14.23 -7.10
CA ALA A 64 6.01 13.89 -8.23
C ALA A 64 4.50 13.84 -7.89
N ARG A 65 4.10 14.25 -6.69
CA ARG A 65 2.72 14.14 -6.20
C ARG A 65 1.68 14.82 -7.09
N ASP A 66 2.05 15.85 -7.84
CA ASP A 66 1.11 16.58 -8.69
C ASP A 66 0.60 15.73 -9.88
N VAL A 67 1.52 15.02 -10.56
CA VAL A 67 1.15 14.12 -11.67
C VAL A 67 0.32 12.93 -11.19
N TYR A 68 0.59 12.45 -9.98
CA TYR A 68 -0.08 11.29 -9.39
C TYR A 68 -1.13 11.68 -8.34
N ALA A 69 -1.62 12.93 -8.33
CA ALA A 69 -2.47 13.44 -7.26
C ALA A 69 -3.74 12.59 -7.05
N ASN A 70 -4.30 12.04 -8.14
CA ASN A 70 -5.48 11.19 -8.14
C ASN A 70 -5.25 9.80 -7.51
N GLU A 71 -4.00 9.39 -7.26
CA GLU A 71 -3.66 8.15 -6.57
C GLU A 71 -3.55 8.31 -5.05
N TYR A 72 -3.60 9.56 -4.55
CA TYR A 72 -3.53 9.88 -3.14
C TYR A 72 -4.90 10.30 -2.61
N TYR A 73 -5.24 9.77 -1.44
CA TYR A 73 -6.43 10.17 -0.68
C TYR A 73 -6.06 11.26 0.33
N ARG A 74 -6.83 12.35 0.36
CA ARG A 74 -6.68 13.39 1.39
C ARG A 74 -7.41 12.96 2.66
N LEU A 75 -6.67 12.83 3.76
CA LEU A 75 -7.25 12.54 5.06
C LEU A 75 -8.18 13.69 5.50
N PRO A 76 -9.44 13.42 5.87
CA PRO A 76 -10.39 14.45 6.27
C PRO A 76 -9.87 15.29 7.43
N ASN A 77 -10.13 16.61 7.38
CA ASN A 77 -9.67 17.56 8.40
C ASN A 77 -8.14 17.67 8.55
N THR A 78 -7.36 17.24 7.56
CA THR A 78 -5.90 17.39 7.54
C THR A 78 -5.39 17.83 6.17
N GLU A 79 -4.15 18.31 6.12
CA GLU A 79 -3.39 18.52 4.87
C GLU A 79 -2.61 17.27 4.44
N GLN A 80 -2.86 16.12 5.08
CA GLN A 80 -2.12 14.90 4.84
C GLN A 80 -2.75 14.10 3.69
N PHE A 81 -1.90 13.71 2.74
CA PHE A 81 -2.24 12.83 1.63
C PHE A 81 -1.61 11.45 1.88
N ILE A 82 -2.39 10.39 1.65
CA ILE A 82 -1.97 9.01 1.87
C ILE A 82 -2.20 8.13 0.63
N PRO A 83 -1.34 7.14 0.37
CA PRO A 83 -1.53 6.17 -0.70
C PRO A 83 -2.52 5.08 -0.27
N LEU A 84 -3.80 5.44 -0.11
CA LEU A 84 -4.85 4.58 0.48
C LEU A 84 -4.94 3.18 -0.16
N ARG A 85 -4.76 3.08 -1.48
CA ARG A 85 -4.83 1.80 -2.23
C ARG A 85 -3.67 0.83 -1.92
N TRP A 86 -2.57 1.34 -1.36
CA TRP A 86 -1.40 0.57 -0.94
C TRP A 86 -1.32 0.37 0.57
N PHE A 87 -2.19 1.02 1.34
CA PHE A 87 -2.18 0.93 2.79
C PHE A 87 -2.56 -0.47 3.27
N ALA A 88 -1.79 -0.95 4.26
CA ALA A 88 -2.12 -2.11 5.03
C ALA A 88 -3.38 -1.86 5.90
N PRO A 89 -4.19 -2.89 6.20
CA PRO A 89 -5.46 -2.75 6.88
C PRO A 89 -5.33 -2.15 8.29
N GLU A 90 -4.25 -2.43 9.01
CA GLU A 90 -3.96 -1.83 10.31
C GLU A 90 -3.74 -0.31 10.24
N LEU A 91 -3.17 0.20 9.14
CA LEU A 91 -3.01 1.64 8.93
C LEU A 91 -4.35 2.30 8.63
N ILE A 92 -5.19 1.65 7.80
CA ILE A 92 -6.56 2.11 7.51
C ILE A 92 -7.40 2.14 8.80
N HIS A 93 -7.28 1.13 9.64
CA HIS A 93 -7.95 1.10 10.93
C HIS A 93 -7.53 2.30 11.80
N GLU A 94 -6.23 2.51 11.98
CA GLU A 94 -5.67 3.57 12.83
C GLU A 94 -6.07 4.99 12.38
N ILE A 95 -6.01 5.30 11.08
CA ILE A 95 -6.38 6.64 10.58
C ILE A 95 -7.88 6.94 10.78
N THR A 96 -8.72 5.90 10.75
CA THR A 96 -10.18 6.06 10.91
C THR A 96 -10.61 6.17 12.37
N THR A 97 -9.97 5.42 13.28
CA THR A 97 -10.23 5.51 14.73
C THR A 97 -9.78 6.87 15.28
N ASN A 98 -8.61 7.37 14.87
CA ASN A 98 -8.11 8.68 15.24
C ASN A 98 -8.99 9.83 14.74
N THR A 99 -9.59 9.69 13.55
CA THR A 99 -10.55 10.68 13.03
C THR A 99 -11.83 10.74 13.87
N THR A 100 -12.29 9.59 14.37
CA THR A 100 -13.53 9.48 15.16
C THR A 100 -13.39 10.07 16.57
N MET A 101 -12.21 9.95 17.19
CA MET A 101 -11.90 10.55 18.49
C MET A 101 -11.86 12.09 18.45
N ASN A 102 -11.45 12.68 17.32
CA ASN A 102 -11.40 14.13 17.14
C ASN A 102 -12.80 14.78 16.94
N THR A 103 -13.80 14.02 16.49
CA THR A 103 -15.19 14.50 16.33
C THR A 103 -15.96 14.50 17.66
N THR A 104 -15.77 13.52 18.54
CA THR A 104 -16.38 13.51 19.88
C THR A 104 -15.81 14.60 20.78
N ALA A 105 -14.53 14.95 20.67
CA ALA A 105 -13.93 16.05 21.41
C ALA A 105 -14.53 17.43 21.05
N ARG A 106 -15.08 17.59 19.83
CA ARG A 106 -15.75 18.84 19.41
C ARG A 106 -17.15 19.00 19.99
N HIS A 107 -17.83 17.92 20.38
CA HIS A 107 -19.20 17.99 20.93
C HIS A 107 -19.24 18.24 22.44
N VAL A 108 -18.10 18.12 23.14
CA VAL A 108 -17.96 18.37 24.59
C VAL A 108 -17.45 19.81 24.89
N SER A 109 -17.00 20.56 23.87
CA SER A 109 -16.42 21.90 24.04
C SER A 109 -17.37 23.03 23.63
N LEU A 110 -18.62 22.98 24.10
CA LEU A 110 -19.59 24.08 23.98
C LEU A 110 -20.00 24.68 25.34
N CYS A 111 -19.39 24.23 26.43
CA CYS A 111 -19.62 24.78 27.77
C CYS A 111 -18.29 24.88 28.54
N ASN A 112 -17.53 25.96 28.30
CA ASN A 112 -16.95 26.83 29.33
C ASN A 112 -15.96 27.82 28.71
N GLY A 113 -16.05 29.06 29.16
CA GLY A 113 -15.36 30.22 28.62
C GLY A 113 -13.87 30.28 28.89
N HIS A 114 -13.23 31.12 28.08
CA HIS A 114 -11.98 31.84 28.31
C HIS A 114 -10.82 31.07 28.96
N GLU A 115 -9.95 30.47 28.14
CA GLU A 115 -8.50 30.44 28.41
C GLU A 115 -7.68 30.07 27.16
N ASN A 116 -6.68 30.91 26.88
CA ASN A 116 -5.50 30.72 26.01
C ASN A 116 -5.66 30.10 24.61
N LYS A 117 -5.89 30.98 23.62
CA LYS A 117 -5.56 30.74 22.21
C LYS A 117 -4.03 30.79 21.99
N SER A 118 -3.32 29.72 22.34
CA SER A 118 -1.97 29.38 21.83
C SER A 118 -1.57 28.01 22.39
N LEU A 119 -1.08 27.11 21.54
CA LEU A 119 -0.58 25.75 21.86
C LEU A 119 -1.59 24.60 21.98
N LYS A 120 -2.56 24.53 21.06
CA LYS A 120 -3.04 23.23 20.55
C LYS A 120 -2.98 23.22 19.03
N GLN A 121 -1.75 23.26 18.50
CA GLN A 121 -1.51 22.60 17.22
C GLN A 121 -1.68 21.11 17.52
N LEU A 122 -2.93 20.64 17.43
CA LEU A 122 -3.34 19.28 17.79
C LEU A 122 -2.38 18.32 17.11
N ALA A 123 -1.61 17.59 17.91
CA ALA A 123 -0.72 16.54 17.44
C ALA A 123 -1.52 15.63 16.50
N ASN A 124 -1.20 15.66 15.21
CA ASN A 124 -1.69 14.66 14.29
C ASN A 124 -0.99 13.37 14.70
N PRO A 125 -1.67 12.35 15.28
CA PRO A 125 -1.00 11.15 15.72
C PRO A 125 -0.26 10.56 14.52
N ALA A 126 1.04 10.34 14.68
CA ALA A 126 1.86 9.82 13.59
C ALA A 126 1.30 8.45 13.16
N ILE A 127 1.01 8.29 11.86
CA ILE A 127 0.55 7.02 11.30
C ILE A 127 1.62 5.95 11.61
N PRO A 128 1.25 4.79 12.22
CA PRO A 128 2.19 3.82 12.75
C PRO A 128 2.71 2.88 11.65
N TYR A 129 3.41 3.45 10.67
CA TYR A 129 4.05 2.67 9.62
C TYR A 129 5.08 1.69 10.18
N SER A 130 5.17 0.52 9.57
CA SER A 130 6.13 -0.52 9.92
C SER A 130 6.65 -1.23 8.66
N THR A 131 7.74 -1.99 8.80
CA THR A 131 8.22 -2.88 7.74
C THR A 131 7.13 -3.83 7.25
N GLN A 132 6.25 -4.32 8.14
CA GLN A 132 5.17 -5.22 7.74
C GLN A 132 4.07 -4.50 6.95
N SER A 133 3.86 -3.19 7.16
CA SER A 133 2.99 -2.40 6.30
C SER A 133 3.60 -2.17 4.91
N ASP A 134 4.94 -2.08 4.82
CA ASP A 134 5.62 -2.07 3.51
C ASP A 134 5.54 -3.44 2.81
N VAL A 135 5.55 -4.56 3.55
CA VAL A 135 5.34 -5.90 2.97
C VAL A 135 3.97 -6.02 2.31
N TRP A 136 2.93 -5.44 2.91
CA TRP A 136 1.61 -5.36 2.29
C TRP A 136 1.66 -4.56 0.99
N ALA A 137 2.23 -3.35 1.04
CA ALA A 137 2.38 -2.48 -0.12
C ALA A 137 3.24 -3.11 -1.23
N PHE A 138 4.26 -3.91 -0.86
CA PHE A 138 5.08 -4.68 -1.79
C PHE A 138 4.22 -5.68 -2.58
N GLY A 139 3.27 -6.35 -1.93
CA GLY A 139 2.34 -7.25 -2.62
C GLY A 139 1.52 -6.50 -3.68
N ILE A 140 1.05 -5.29 -3.37
CA ILE A 140 0.33 -4.42 -4.31
C ILE A 140 1.26 -4.00 -5.47
N LEU A 141 2.51 -3.62 -5.16
CA LEU A 141 3.51 -3.24 -6.15
C LEU A 141 3.83 -4.39 -7.13
N VAL A 142 3.91 -5.63 -6.66
CA VAL A 142 4.06 -6.79 -7.56
C VAL A 142 2.87 -6.90 -8.51
N CYS A 143 1.63 -6.68 -8.03
CA CYS A 143 0.47 -6.64 -8.92
C CYS A 143 0.58 -5.53 -9.97
N GLU A 144 1.07 -4.34 -9.60
CA GLU A 144 1.33 -3.25 -10.55
C GLU A 144 2.35 -3.67 -11.62
N VAL A 145 3.44 -4.34 -11.26
CA VAL A 145 4.43 -4.84 -12.24
C VAL A 145 3.77 -5.77 -13.27
N PHE A 146 2.89 -6.66 -12.81
CA PHE A 146 2.21 -7.61 -13.71
C PHE A 146 1.07 -6.99 -14.51
N SER A 147 0.37 -6.01 -13.95
CA SER A 147 -0.72 -5.28 -14.60
C SER A 147 -0.26 -4.09 -15.45
N LEU A 148 1.05 -3.88 -15.59
CA LEU A 148 1.65 -2.75 -16.31
C LEU A 148 1.21 -1.40 -15.72
N ALA A 149 1.33 -1.28 -14.39
CA ALA A 149 0.99 -0.13 -13.58
C ALA A 149 -0.50 0.28 -13.65
N ALA A 150 -1.40 -0.67 -13.85
CA ALA A 150 -2.82 -0.41 -13.69
C ALA A 150 -3.15 -0.10 -12.23
N LEU A 151 -4.00 0.91 -12.00
CA LEU A 151 -4.37 1.37 -10.66
C LEU A 151 -4.92 0.22 -9.80
N PRO A 152 -4.31 -0.07 -8.64
CA PRO A 152 -4.81 -1.10 -7.74
C PRO A 152 -6.22 -0.79 -7.25
N LEU A 153 -7.06 -1.83 -7.15
CA LEU A 153 -8.44 -1.72 -6.64
C LEU A 153 -9.30 -0.70 -7.41
N ALA A 154 -9.04 -0.47 -8.70
CA ALA A 154 -9.71 0.58 -9.49
C ALA A 154 -11.25 0.48 -9.53
N ARG A 155 -11.82 -0.70 -9.26
CA ARG A 155 -13.27 -0.91 -9.19
C ARG A 155 -13.90 -0.43 -7.88
N LEU A 156 -13.10 -0.07 -6.88
CA LEU A 156 -13.55 0.37 -5.57
C LEU A 156 -13.33 1.87 -5.39
N SER A 157 -14.32 2.53 -4.81
CA SER A 157 -14.19 3.88 -4.27
C SER A 157 -13.34 3.91 -3.01
N ASP A 158 -12.82 5.08 -2.65
CA ASP A 158 -12.02 5.25 -1.44
C ASP A 158 -12.79 4.84 -0.17
N GLN A 159 -14.10 5.11 -0.12
CA GLN A 159 -14.95 4.71 0.99
C GLN A 159 -15.09 3.19 1.10
N GLU A 160 -15.24 2.48 -0.02
CA GLU A 160 -15.30 1.02 -0.04
C GLU A 160 -13.96 0.42 0.39
N ILE A 161 -12.83 0.99 -0.04
CA ILE A 161 -11.49 0.59 0.39
C ILE A 161 -11.34 0.78 1.90
N ILE A 162 -11.75 1.93 2.44
CA ILE A 162 -11.72 2.21 3.88
C ILE A 162 -12.53 1.15 4.65
N VAL A 163 -13.78 0.90 4.23
CA VAL A 163 -14.66 -0.07 4.89
C VAL A 163 -14.09 -1.49 4.81
N ALA A 164 -13.58 -1.92 3.66
CA ALA A 164 -12.96 -3.23 3.49
C ALA A 164 -11.67 -3.38 4.30
N GLY A 165 -10.84 -2.32 4.35
CA GLY A 165 -9.62 -2.28 5.16
C GLY A 165 -9.91 -2.40 6.65
N GLN A 166 -10.92 -1.68 7.16
CA GLN A 166 -11.39 -1.81 8.54
C GLN A 166 -11.86 -3.23 8.86
N ARG A 167 -12.68 -3.85 8.00
CA ARG A 167 -13.13 -5.24 8.17
C ARG A 167 -11.95 -6.20 8.22
N THR A 168 -10.99 -6.02 7.32
CA THR A 168 -9.78 -6.84 7.24
C THR A 168 -8.97 -6.75 8.53
N ALA A 169 -8.77 -5.53 9.06
CA ALA A 169 -8.09 -5.34 10.35
C ALA A 169 -8.81 -6.02 11.51
N MET A 170 -10.14 -6.07 11.49
CA MET A 170 -10.95 -6.69 12.54
C MET A 170 -10.99 -8.23 12.47
N LEU A 171 -10.52 -8.86 11.37
CA LEU A 171 -10.42 -10.33 11.29
C LEU A 171 -9.49 -10.92 12.37
N LEU A 172 -8.67 -10.09 13.01
CA LEU A 172 -7.83 -10.43 14.16
C LEU A 172 -8.62 -10.86 15.41
N ASN A 173 -9.89 -10.44 15.55
CA ASN A 173 -10.60 -10.48 16.84
C ASN A 173 -11.69 -11.56 16.97
N ASN A 174 -11.88 -12.44 15.99
CA ASN A 174 -12.93 -13.47 16.06
C ASN A 174 -12.51 -14.71 16.88
N THR A 175 -12.15 -14.46 18.14
CA THR A 175 -12.26 -15.43 19.24
C THR A 175 -13.17 -14.92 20.38
N SER A 176 -14.05 -13.93 20.15
CA SER A 176 -15.17 -13.67 21.08
C SER A 176 -16.25 -12.75 20.51
N GLY A 177 -17.41 -13.32 20.21
CA GLY A 177 -18.74 -12.71 20.36
C GLY A 177 -18.98 -11.33 19.73
N PHE A 178 -19.22 -11.25 18.42
CA PHE A 178 -20.07 -10.19 17.86
C PHE A 178 -21.08 -10.79 16.89
N THR A 179 -22.34 -10.42 17.07
CA THR A 179 -23.52 -10.96 16.39
C THR A 179 -23.49 -10.62 14.89
N LYS A 180 -23.62 -11.66 14.06
CA LYS A 180 -23.80 -11.63 12.59
C LYS A 180 -25.13 -10.97 12.16
N SER A 181 -25.54 -9.81 12.68
CA SER A 181 -26.86 -9.24 12.37
C SER A 181 -26.89 -7.97 11.52
N LYS A 182 -25.76 -7.46 11.01
CA LYS A 182 -25.82 -6.23 10.18
C LYS A 182 -24.73 -6.06 9.12
N LEU A 183 -24.41 -7.12 8.39
CA LEU A 183 -23.62 -6.96 7.16
C LEU A 183 -23.96 -8.03 6.11
N ASN A 184 -24.89 -7.71 5.22
CA ASN A 184 -25.25 -8.51 4.05
C ASN A 184 -24.21 -8.37 2.93
N THR A 185 -22.95 -8.72 3.19
CA THR A 185 -21.96 -8.96 2.13
C THR A 185 -21.26 -10.27 2.43
N THR A 186 -21.53 -11.28 1.61
CA THR A 186 -21.11 -12.68 1.74
C THR A 186 -19.62 -12.93 1.53
N ASP A 187 -18.81 -11.88 1.37
CA ASP A 187 -17.37 -12.02 1.14
C ASP A 187 -16.60 -11.56 2.39
N SER A 188 -16.12 -12.55 3.15
CA SER A 188 -15.25 -12.34 4.31
C SER A 188 -13.77 -12.26 3.92
N SER A 189 -13.46 -12.16 2.62
CA SER A 189 -12.08 -12.11 2.14
C SER A 189 -11.39 -10.80 2.55
N PRO A 190 -10.09 -10.86 2.88
CA PRO A 190 -9.30 -9.66 3.16
C PRO A 190 -9.24 -8.73 1.94
N LEU A 191 -9.16 -7.42 2.18
CA LEU A 191 -8.94 -6.39 1.17
C LEU A 191 -7.64 -6.70 0.42
N LYS A 192 -7.72 -7.09 -0.85
CA LYS A 192 -6.55 -7.29 -1.72
C LYS A 192 -6.96 -7.19 -3.19
N PRO A 193 -6.05 -6.83 -4.10
CA PRO A 193 -6.32 -6.87 -5.53
C PRO A 193 -6.61 -8.30 -6.02
N ASP A 194 -7.40 -8.40 -7.07
CA ASP A 194 -7.51 -9.65 -7.83
C ASP A 194 -6.17 -9.94 -8.51
N LEU A 195 -5.70 -11.19 -8.42
CA LEU A 195 -4.49 -11.62 -9.11
C LEU A 195 -4.79 -11.70 -10.61
N VAL A 196 -3.98 -11.02 -11.43
CA VAL A 196 -4.07 -11.13 -12.89
C VAL A 196 -3.53 -12.50 -13.35
N ALA A 197 -4.07 -13.03 -14.44
CA ALA A 197 -3.74 -14.37 -14.94
C ALA A 197 -2.24 -14.56 -15.26
N ASP A 198 -1.53 -13.47 -15.57
CA ASP A 198 -0.10 -13.48 -15.88
C ASP A 198 0.80 -13.71 -14.65
N ILE A 199 0.26 -13.61 -13.42
CA ILE A 199 1.03 -13.87 -12.20
C ILE A 199 1.18 -15.39 -12.02
N PRO A 200 2.42 -15.93 -11.94
CA PRO A 200 2.65 -17.34 -11.65
C PRO A 200 1.99 -17.78 -10.34
N SER A 201 1.44 -19.00 -10.29
CA SER A 201 0.71 -19.52 -9.12
C SER A 201 1.52 -19.45 -7.83
N GLU A 202 2.81 -19.77 -7.91
CA GLU A 202 3.72 -19.80 -6.78
C GLU A 202 4.02 -18.39 -6.27
N LEU A 203 4.11 -17.41 -7.19
CA LEU A 203 4.20 -15.99 -6.82
C LEU A 203 2.88 -15.53 -6.18
N GLY A 204 1.73 -15.95 -6.72
CA GLY A 204 0.42 -15.69 -6.13
C GLY A 204 0.29 -16.19 -4.68
N ASN A 205 0.86 -17.36 -4.37
CA ASN A 205 0.91 -17.90 -3.00
C ASN A 205 1.73 -17.00 -2.06
N LEU A 206 2.87 -16.47 -2.53
CA LEU A 206 3.66 -15.49 -1.78
C LEU A 206 2.85 -14.20 -1.54
N LEU A 207 2.17 -13.67 -2.57
CA LEU A 207 1.37 -12.45 -2.44
C LEU A 207 0.23 -12.61 -1.42
N ASN A 208 -0.45 -13.75 -1.42
CA ASN A 208 -1.47 -14.04 -0.41
C ASN A 208 -0.91 -14.05 1.03
N ARG A 209 0.37 -14.43 1.23
CA ARG A 209 1.04 -14.32 2.54
C ARG A 209 1.39 -12.86 2.88
N CYS A 210 1.82 -12.05 1.91
CA CYS A 210 2.05 -10.62 2.09
C CYS A 210 0.77 -9.88 2.52
N TRP A 211 -0.40 -10.36 2.10
CA TRP A 211 -1.71 -9.81 2.47
C TRP A 211 -2.37 -10.49 3.67
N SER A 212 -1.58 -11.10 4.57
CA SER A 212 -2.13 -11.56 5.83
C SER A 212 -2.72 -10.38 6.63
N PRO A 213 -3.95 -10.49 7.17
CA PRO A 213 -4.53 -9.48 8.06
C PRO A 213 -3.67 -9.19 9.29
N THR A 214 -2.91 -10.19 9.75
CA THR A 214 -2.00 -10.07 10.88
C THR A 214 -0.60 -9.69 10.40
N PRO A 215 -0.06 -8.51 10.75
CA PRO A 215 1.27 -8.08 10.31
C PRO A 215 2.36 -9.10 10.65
N GLN A 216 2.28 -9.76 11.81
CA GLN A 216 3.27 -10.73 12.28
C GLN A 216 3.28 -12.03 11.45
N HIS A 217 2.20 -12.33 10.72
CA HIS A 217 2.12 -13.50 9.85
C HIS A 217 2.59 -13.22 8.41
N ARG A 218 2.87 -11.95 8.07
CA ARG A 218 3.43 -11.60 6.76
C ARG A 218 4.91 -11.99 6.72
N PRO A 219 5.43 -12.45 5.57
CA PRO A 219 6.84 -12.80 5.45
C PRO A 219 7.74 -11.58 5.63
N THR A 220 8.99 -11.81 6.03
CA THR A 220 10.01 -10.75 6.03
C THR A 220 10.48 -10.48 4.60
N PHE A 221 11.10 -9.31 4.36
CA PHE A 221 11.69 -9.04 3.04
C PHE A 221 12.82 -10.00 2.67
N SER A 222 13.55 -10.54 3.65
CA SER A 222 14.58 -11.55 3.41
C SER A 222 13.97 -12.85 2.89
N GLU A 223 12.87 -13.29 3.50
CA GLU A 223 12.11 -14.46 3.03
C GLU A 223 11.52 -14.22 1.64
N ILE A 224 10.94 -13.04 1.39
CA ILE A 224 10.40 -12.64 0.08
C ILE A 224 11.51 -12.70 -0.99
N ALA A 225 12.68 -12.12 -0.72
CA ALA A 225 13.79 -12.08 -1.66
C ALA A 225 14.32 -13.48 -2.00
N ILE A 226 14.39 -14.38 -1.01
CA ILE A 226 14.74 -15.79 -1.20
C ILE A 226 13.72 -16.47 -2.11
N ILE A 227 12.43 -16.39 -1.78
CA ILE A 227 11.37 -17.06 -2.53
C ILE A 227 11.33 -16.55 -3.98
N ILE A 228 11.36 -15.24 -4.21
CA ILE A 228 11.31 -14.67 -5.56
C ILE A 228 12.56 -15.06 -6.37
N ARG A 229 13.74 -15.10 -5.75
CA ARG A 229 14.97 -15.53 -6.42
C ARG A 229 14.83 -16.97 -6.92
N ASP A 230 14.30 -17.86 -6.09
CA ASP A 230 14.19 -19.28 -6.41
C ASP A 230 13.11 -19.49 -7.50
N LEU A 231 12.01 -18.75 -7.45
CA LEU A 231 10.99 -18.73 -8.51
C LEU A 231 11.52 -18.19 -9.84
N ALA A 232 12.41 -17.19 -9.82
CA ALA A 232 12.99 -16.62 -11.04
C ALA A 232 14.09 -17.51 -11.68
N ALA A 233 14.55 -18.55 -10.97
CA ALA A 233 15.54 -19.50 -11.45
C ALA A 233 14.93 -20.81 -11.99
N SER A 234 13.62 -20.99 -11.83
CA SER A 234 12.84 -22.15 -12.28
C SER A 234 12.31 -21.93 -13.70
#